data_AF-A0A7H0GTG3-F1
#
_entry.id   AF-A0A7H0GTG3-F1
#
_cell.length_a   1.000
_cell.length_b   1.000
_cell.length_c   1.000
_cell.angle_alpha   90.00
_cell.angle_beta   90.00
_cell.angle_gamma   90.00
#
_symmetry.space_group_name_H-M   'P 1'
#
loop_
_entity.id
_entity.type
_entity.pdbx_description
1 polymer ?
#
loop_
_entity_poly.entity_id
_entity_poly.type
_entity_poly.pdbx_seq_one_letter_code
_entity_poly.pdbx_strand_id
1 'polypeptide(L)'
;MQWNRIARAALASNPQSAHGTARLLALVQVAEADAYIAMADTKLAFPRWRPTTAIQQADRDNNPLTSPDASWVPFAFPTPPDPDYVSGHAVAGGAAAAVLKNFFGTDAVPFAITNNARQTRGFAGFTPAATENSVSRIYAGYHTRSSVVQGQTMGEQIGAYVFQTQLR
;
A
#
# COMPACT_ATOMS: atom_id res chain seq x y z
N MET A 1 -0.37 5.64 3.19
CA MET A 1 -0.20 5.87 4.65
C MET A 1 1.16 6.47 4.93
N GLN A 2 1.38 7.08 6.09
CA GLN A 2 2.71 7.54 6.51
C GLN A 2 3.40 6.41 7.32
N TRP A 3 4.05 5.48 6.63
CA TRP A 3 4.66 4.30 7.25
C TRP A 3 5.77 4.64 8.26
N ASN A 4 6.46 5.77 8.08
CA ASN A 4 7.34 6.34 9.11
C ASN A 4 6.64 6.68 10.44
N ARG A 5 5.36 7.10 10.42
CA ARG A 5 4.61 7.32 11.66
C ARG A 5 4.29 6.00 12.34
N ILE A 6 3.94 4.97 11.56
CA ILE A 6 3.67 3.61 12.08
C ILE A 6 4.93 3.00 12.68
N ALA A 7 6.06 3.07 11.98
CA ALA A 7 7.34 2.56 12.48
C ALA A 7 7.74 3.23 13.81
N ARG A 8 7.58 4.56 13.91
CA ARG A 8 7.83 5.30 15.15
C ARG A 8 6.85 4.95 16.27
N ALA A 9 5.57 4.73 15.96
CA ALA A 9 4.60 4.29 16.96
C ALA A 9 4.95 2.90 17.50
N ALA A 10 5.34 1.97 16.63
CA ALA A 10 5.79 0.63 17.04
C ALA A 10 7.06 0.69 17.90
N LEU A 11 8.04 1.54 17.53
CA LEU A 11 9.25 1.77 18.32
C LEU A 11 8.98 2.42 19.67
N ALA A 12 7.96 3.27 19.80
CA ALA A 12 7.60 3.88 21.07
C ALA A 12 7.08 2.83 22.08
N SER A 13 6.36 1.82 21.59
CA SER A 13 5.89 0.69 22.41
C SER A 13 6.93 -0.42 22.56
N ASN A 14 7.92 -0.49 21.66
CA ASN A 14 8.97 -1.50 21.65
C ASN A 14 10.35 -0.84 21.39
N PRO A 15 10.90 -0.13 22.39
CA PRO A 15 12.11 0.66 22.22
C PRO A 15 13.29 -0.17 21.72
N GLN A 16 14.10 0.43 20.85
CA GLN A 16 15.33 -0.16 20.31
C GLN A 16 16.53 0.72 20.66
N SER A 17 17.73 0.19 20.50
CA SER A 17 18.94 1.03 20.51
C SER A 17 18.88 2.09 19.40
N ALA A 18 19.72 3.12 19.50
CA ALA A 18 19.85 4.13 18.44
C ALA A 18 20.16 3.48 17.08
N HIS A 19 21.05 2.48 17.08
CA HIS A 19 21.37 1.69 15.90
C HIS A 19 20.15 0.91 15.37
N GLY A 20 19.42 0.19 16.24
CA GLY A 20 18.23 -0.56 15.82
C GLY A 20 17.12 0.33 15.25
N THR A 21 16.92 1.51 15.85
CA THR A 21 15.97 2.53 15.36
C THR A 21 16.37 3.05 13.98
N ALA A 22 17.64 3.45 13.82
CA ALA A 22 18.15 3.92 12.53
C ALA A 22 18.02 2.84 11.44
N ARG A 23 18.37 1.60 11.77
CA ARG A 23 18.26 0.45 10.87
C ARG A 23 16.82 0.20 10.43
N LEU A 24 15.85 0.18 11.35
CA LEU A 24 14.44 -0.03 11.00
C LEU A 24 13.92 1.05 10.06
N LEU A 25 14.15 2.33 10.39
CA LEU A 25 13.67 3.44 9.57
C LEU A 25 14.31 3.43 8.18
N ALA A 26 15.61 3.12 8.09
CA ALA A 26 16.30 2.98 6.82
C ALA A 26 15.74 1.82 5.97
N LEU A 27 15.51 0.65 6.58
CA LEU A 27 14.94 -0.51 5.87
C LEU A 27 13.53 -0.23 5.34
N VAL A 28 12.67 0.43 6.13
CA VAL A 28 11.32 0.81 5.67
C VAL A 28 11.42 1.74 4.45
N GLN A 29 12.30 2.73 4.48
CA GLN A 29 12.48 3.67 3.38
C GLN A 29 13.05 3.02 2.11
N VAL A 30 14.05 2.14 2.24
CA VAL A 30 14.60 1.39 1.10
C VAL A 30 13.53 0.50 0.49
N ALA A 31 12.77 -0.22 1.32
CA ALA A 31 11.70 -1.10 0.84
C ALA A 31 10.57 -0.33 0.15
N GLU A 32 10.14 0.82 0.68
CA GLU A 32 9.15 1.67 0.01
C GLU A 32 9.69 2.25 -1.31
N ALA A 33 10.96 2.65 -1.37
CA ALA A 33 11.57 3.16 -2.59
C ALA A 33 11.59 2.09 -3.70
N ASP A 34 12.09 0.89 -3.40
CA ASP A 34 12.10 -0.24 -4.35
C ASP A 34 10.69 -0.66 -4.75
N ALA A 35 9.74 -0.63 -3.81
CA ALA A 35 8.33 -0.87 -4.08
C ALA A 35 7.75 0.13 -5.10
N TYR A 36 8.02 1.42 -4.96
CA TYR A 36 7.54 2.42 -5.91
C TYR A 36 8.21 2.31 -7.28
N ILE A 37 9.50 1.98 -7.34
CA ILE A 37 10.21 1.75 -8.60
C ILE A 37 9.57 0.57 -9.36
N ALA A 38 9.42 -0.57 -8.69
CA ALA A 38 8.84 -1.76 -9.29
C ALA A 38 7.34 -1.56 -9.65
N MET A 39 6.60 -0.81 -8.83
CA MET A 39 5.23 -0.39 -9.15
C MET A 39 5.19 0.46 -10.42
N ALA A 40 6.09 1.45 -10.56
CA ALA A 40 6.12 2.31 -11.73
C ALA A 40 6.43 1.51 -13.00
N ASP A 41 7.41 0.63 -12.95
CA ASP A 41 7.73 -0.31 -14.04
C ASP A 41 6.50 -1.16 -14.41
N THR A 42 5.82 -1.74 -13.42
CA THR A 42 4.62 -2.57 -13.62
C THR A 42 3.48 -1.78 -14.26
N LYS A 43 3.26 -0.52 -13.86
CA LYS A 43 2.21 0.34 -14.44
C LYS A 43 2.47 0.66 -15.91
N LEU A 44 3.73 0.84 -16.27
CA LEU A 44 4.14 1.13 -17.64
C LEU A 44 4.10 -0.12 -18.52
N ALA A 45 4.49 -1.28 -17.98
CA ALA A 45 4.47 -2.56 -18.68
C ALA A 45 3.04 -3.09 -18.90
N PHE A 46 2.13 -2.85 -17.93
CA PHE A 46 0.76 -3.37 -17.96
C PHE A 46 -0.27 -2.25 -17.73
N PRO A 47 -0.40 -1.29 -18.66
CA PRO A 47 -1.33 -0.18 -18.49
C PRO A 47 -2.77 -0.69 -18.48
N ARG A 48 -3.47 -0.46 -17.36
CA ARG A 48 -4.89 -0.76 -17.19
C ARG A 48 -5.69 0.49 -16.91
N TRP A 49 -6.92 0.53 -17.41
CA TRP A 49 -7.87 1.60 -17.12
C TRP A 49 -8.12 1.74 -15.61
N ARG A 50 -8.24 3.00 -15.17
CA ARG A 50 -8.78 3.32 -13.85
C ARG A 50 -10.26 2.95 -13.78
N PRO A 51 -10.82 2.69 -12.58
CA PRO A 51 -12.24 2.38 -12.42
C PRO A 51 -13.17 3.40 -13.08
N THR A 52 -12.85 4.69 -13.02
CA THR A 52 -13.61 5.75 -13.70
C THR A 52 -13.79 5.46 -15.18
N THR A 53 -12.69 5.22 -15.90
CA THR A 53 -12.74 4.91 -17.33
C THR A 53 -13.40 3.55 -17.57
N ALA A 54 -13.05 2.53 -16.77
CA ALA A 54 -13.59 1.19 -16.95
C ALA A 54 -15.11 1.11 -16.77
N ILE A 55 -15.68 1.89 -15.84
CA ILE A 55 -17.13 1.93 -15.58
C ILE A 55 -17.83 2.82 -16.61
N GLN A 56 -17.28 4.00 -16.92
CA GLN A 56 -17.92 4.92 -17.87
C GLN A 56 -17.88 4.42 -19.32
N GLN A 57 -16.90 3.57 -19.66
CA GLN A 57 -16.67 3.04 -21.01
C GLN A 57 -16.79 1.51 -21.04
N ALA A 58 -17.59 0.93 -20.15
CA ALA A 58 -17.75 -0.52 -20.08
C ALA A 58 -18.32 -1.13 -21.36
N ASP A 59 -19.01 -0.36 -22.21
CA ASP A 59 -19.40 -0.77 -23.56
C ASP A 59 -18.23 -1.08 -24.50
N ARG A 60 -17.00 -0.70 -24.12
CA ARG A 60 -15.78 -0.85 -24.92
C ARG A 60 -14.79 -1.89 -24.39
N ASP A 61 -15.17 -2.64 -23.35
CA ASP A 61 -14.28 -3.61 -22.70
C ASP A 61 -14.45 -5.06 -23.24
N ASN A 62 -15.36 -5.27 -24.19
CA ASN A 62 -15.75 -6.57 -24.75
C ASN A 62 -16.26 -7.59 -23.70
N ASN A 63 -16.77 -7.12 -22.57
CA ASN A 63 -17.33 -7.97 -21.52
C ASN A 63 -18.87 -7.81 -21.47
N PRO A 64 -19.67 -8.81 -21.88
CA PRO A 64 -21.12 -8.71 -21.86
C PRO A 64 -21.72 -8.67 -20.44
N LEU A 65 -20.90 -8.86 -19.40
CA LEU A 65 -21.31 -8.78 -17.99
C LEU A 65 -21.14 -7.37 -17.39
N THR A 66 -20.66 -6.40 -18.16
CA THR A 66 -20.50 -5.02 -17.72
C THR A 66 -21.45 -4.11 -18.51
N SER A 67 -21.96 -3.07 -17.84
CA SER A 67 -22.83 -2.05 -18.44
C SER A 67 -22.24 -0.68 -18.13
N PRO A 68 -22.16 0.24 -19.10
CA PRO A 68 -21.57 1.55 -18.87
C PRO A 68 -22.44 2.38 -17.94
N ASP A 69 -21.82 3.12 -17.02
CA ASP A 69 -22.44 4.21 -16.27
C ASP A 69 -21.63 5.49 -16.48
N ALA A 70 -22.06 6.30 -17.45
CA ALA A 70 -21.40 7.55 -17.80
C ALA A 70 -21.44 8.61 -16.68
N SER A 71 -22.32 8.47 -15.68
CA SER A 71 -22.44 9.38 -14.56
C SER A 71 -21.59 8.98 -13.35
N TRP A 72 -21.02 7.77 -13.37
CA TRP A 72 -20.20 7.27 -12.27
C TRP A 72 -18.97 8.13 -12.04
N VAL A 73 -18.73 8.49 -10.78
CA VAL A 73 -17.54 9.23 -10.33
C VAL A 73 -16.95 8.56 -9.09
N PRO A 74 -15.61 8.60 -8.90
CA PRO A 74 -14.98 8.05 -7.71
C PRO A 74 -15.36 8.87 -6.47
N PHE A 75 -15.43 8.21 -5.32
CA PHE A 75 -15.69 8.88 -4.04
C PHE A 75 -14.67 9.98 -3.73
N ALA A 76 -13.39 9.72 -4.05
CA ALA A 76 -12.33 10.69 -3.92
C ALA A 76 -11.90 11.20 -5.30
N PHE A 77 -11.67 12.51 -5.42
CA PHE A 77 -11.29 13.18 -6.66
C PHE A 77 -10.08 14.10 -6.44
N PRO A 78 -9.18 14.28 -7.43
CA PRO A 78 -9.16 13.64 -8.75
C PRO A 78 -8.71 12.18 -8.71
N THR A 79 -9.05 11.43 -9.78
CA THR A 79 -8.38 10.14 -10.05
C THR A 79 -6.90 10.43 -10.38
N PRO A 80 -5.94 9.74 -9.73
CA PRO A 80 -4.52 9.92 -10.04
C PRO A 80 -4.20 9.68 -11.53
N PRO A 81 -3.33 10.50 -12.16
CA PRO A 81 -3.06 10.46 -13.59
C PRO A 81 -2.02 9.40 -13.98
N ASP A 82 -2.25 8.15 -13.56
CA ASP A 82 -1.40 6.99 -13.82
C ASP A 82 -2.26 5.71 -14.01
N PRO A 83 -1.75 4.65 -14.69
CA PRO A 83 -2.50 3.41 -14.88
C PRO A 83 -2.96 2.75 -13.57
N ASP A 84 -4.01 1.93 -13.61
CA ASP A 84 -4.56 1.27 -12.42
C ASP A 84 -3.60 0.26 -11.79
N TYR A 85 -3.00 -0.61 -12.60
CA TYR A 85 -2.33 -1.82 -12.12
C TYR A 85 -0.81 -1.63 -12.01
N VAL A 86 -0.17 -1.82 -10.84
CA VAL A 86 -0.73 -2.13 -9.51
C VAL A 86 -0.94 -0.88 -8.66
N SER A 87 -1.61 -1.03 -7.50
CA SER A 87 -1.87 0.09 -6.60
C SER A 87 -0.64 0.48 -5.80
N GLY A 88 -0.14 1.70 -5.98
CA GLY A 88 1.03 2.19 -5.24
C GLY A 88 0.86 2.23 -3.73
N HIS A 89 -0.35 2.53 -3.24
CA HIS A 89 -0.63 2.43 -1.82
C HIS A 89 -0.47 0.98 -1.33
N ALA A 90 -0.99 0.01 -2.08
CA ALA A 90 -0.91 -1.39 -1.69
C ALA A 90 0.53 -1.91 -1.71
N VAL A 91 1.32 -1.59 -2.74
CA VAL A 91 2.73 -2.02 -2.82
C VAL A 91 3.57 -1.42 -1.69
N ALA A 92 3.47 -0.11 -1.45
CA ALA A 92 4.19 0.52 -0.34
C ALA A 92 3.76 -0.05 1.02
N GLY A 93 2.45 -0.32 1.18
CA GLY A 93 1.92 -0.90 2.41
C GLY A 93 2.39 -2.33 2.68
N GLY A 94 2.38 -3.17 1.66
CA GLY A 94 2.93 -4.53 1.76
C GLY A 94 4.42 -4.51 2.10
N ALA A 95 5.20 -3.65 1.46
CA ALA A 95 6.64 -3.54 1.68
C ALA A 95 7.00 -3.09 3.10
N ALA A 96 6.40 -2.00 3.56
CA ALA A 96 6.64 -1.50 4.91
C ALA A 96 6.19 -2.49 5.99
N ALA A 97 5.01 -3.11 5.82
CA ALA A 97 4.53 -4.12 6.76
C ALA A 97 5.44 -5.35 6.79
N ALA A 98 5.93 -5.83 5.65
CA ALA A 98 6.89 -6.93 5.61
C ALA A 98 8.19 -6.60 6.35
N VAL A 99 8.76 -5.40 6.16
CA VAL A 99 9.95 -4.96 6.92
C VAL A 99 9.68 -4.93 8.42
N LEU A 100 8.56 -4.33 8.83
CA LEU A 100 8.19 -4.20 10.24
C LEU A 100 8.00 -5.58 10.90
N LYS A 101 7.28 -6.50 10.23
CA LYS A 101 7.10 -7.88 10.70
C LYS A 101 8.42 -8.59 10.92
N ASN A 102 9.30 -8.54 9.93
CA ASN A 102 10.60 -9.21 10.01
C ASN A 102 11.50 -8.58 11.06
N PHE A 103 11.47 -7.25 11.21
CA PHE A 103 12.28 -6.55 12.21
C PHE A 103 11.87 -6.89 13.64
N PHE A 104 10.56 -6.86 13.95
CA PHE A 104 10.06 -7.20 15.29
C PHE A 104 9.93 -8.71 15.53
N GLY A 105 10.14 -9.54 14.51
CA GLY A 105 9.97 -11.00 14.58
C GLY A 105 8.51 -11.45 14.75
N THR A 106 7.55 -10.54 14.61
CA THR A 106 6.12 -10.81 14.75
C THR A 106 5.29 -9.75 14.00
N ASP A 107 4.09 -10.14 13.57
CA ASP A 107 3.10 -9.20 13.05
C ASP A 107 2.23 -8.58 14.15
N ALA A 108 2.15 -9.22 15.31
CA ALA A 108 1.28 -8.83 16.41
C ALA A 108 1.92 -7.73 17.28
N VAL A 109 2.24 -6.60 16.67
CA VAL A 109 2.67 -5.38 17.37
C VAL A 109 1.53 -4.36 17.32
N PRO A 110 0.77 -4.17 18.42
CA PRO A 110 -0.30 -3.19 18.44
C PRO A 110 0.24 -1.77 18.35
N PHE A 111 -0.43 -0.92 17.57
CA PHE A 111 -0.12 0.51 17.49
C PHE A 111 -1.38 1.31 17.15
N ALA A 112 -1.33 2.61 17.39
CA ALA A 112 -2.36 3.54 16.96
C ALA A 112 -1.76 4.68 16.14
N ILE A 113 -2.51 5.15 15.15
CA ILE A 113 -2.16 6.33 14.36
C ILE A 113 -3.31 7.33 14.35
N THR A 114 -2.97 8.60 14.47
CA THR A 114 -3.91 9.72 14.34
C THR A 114 -3.76 10.35 12.96
N ASN A 115 -4.87 10.47 12.23
CA ASN A 115 -4.90 11.13 10.93
C ASN A 115 -4.92 12.67 11.09
N ASN A 116 -4.84 13.40 9.97
CA ASN A 116 -4.85 14.86 10.00
C ASN A 116 -6.19 15.45 10.46
N ALA A 117 -7.28 14.67 10.40
CA ALA A 117 -8.59 15.02 10.94
C ALA A 117 -8.72 14.71 12.45
N ARG A 118 -7.59 14.43 13.13
CA ARG A 118 -7.51 14.10 14.56
C ARG A 118 -8.29 12.85 14.98
N GLN A 119 -8.58 11.97 14.03
CA GLN A 119 -9.19 10.66 14.32
C GLN A 119 -8.07 9.63 14.52
N THR A 120 -8.16 8.89 15.62
CA THR A 120 -7.21 7.84 15.98
C THR A 120 -7.77 6.49 15.62
N ARG A 121 -6.96 5.66 14.95
CA ARG A 121 -7.29 4.26 14.67
C ARG A 121 -6.20 3.35 15.23
N GLY A 122 -6.62 2.32 15.96
CA GLY A 122 -5.76 1.27 16.50
C GLY A 122 -5.72 0.05 15.59
N PHE A 123 -4.60 -0.66 15.61
CA PHE A 123 -4.38 -1.89 14.88
C PHE A 123 -3.75 -2.93 15.79
N ALA A 124 -4.11 -4.19 15.58
CA ALA A 124 -3.47 -5.31 16.25
C ALA A 124 -2.07 -5.65 15.69
N GLY A 125 -1.74 -5.16 14.50
CA GLY A 125 -0.52 -5.52 13.80
C GLY A 125 -0.33 -4.81 12.47
N PHE A 126 0.76 -5.13 11.76
CA PHE A 126 1.14 -4.46 10.53
C PHE A 126 0.35 -4.94 9.32
N THR A 127 0.07 -6.24 9.19
CA THR A 127 -0.72 -6.79 8.08
C THR A 127 -2.15 -6.23 8.04
N PRO A 128 -2.91 -6.16 9.16
CA PRO A 128 -4.22 -5.51 9.14
C PRO A 128 -4.17 -4.04 8.68
N ALA A 129 -3.14 -3.29 9.09
CA ALA A 129 -2.95 -1.92 8.64
C ALA A 129 -2.61 -1.81 7.16
N ALA A 130 -1.75 -2.70 6.63
CA ALA A 130 -1.45 -2.79 5.21
C ALA A 130 -2.69 -3.14 4.38
N THR A 131 -3.46 -4.13 4.82
CA THR A 131 -4.70 -4.55 4.17
C THR A 131 -5.72 -3.41 4.12
N GLU A 132 -5.93 -2.69 5.23
CA GLU A 132 -6.87 -1.57 5.19
C GLU A 132 -6.33 -0.40 4.35
N ASN A 133 -5.03 -0.14 4.35
CA ASN A 133 -4.40 0.81 3.42
C ASN A 133 -4.64 0.42 1.96
N SER A 134 -4.51 -0.85 1.59
CA SER A 134 -4.79 -1.38 0.25
C SER A 134 -6.26 -1.23 -0.11
N VAL A 135 -7.17 -1.71 0.74
CA VAL A 135 -8.61 -1.69 0.52
C VAL A 135 -9.17 -0.27 0.47
N SER A 136 -8.56 0.69 1.19
CA SER A 136 -8.98 2.11 1.16
C SER A 136 -9.06 2.68 -0.25
N ARG A 137 -8.25 2.17 -1.18
CA ARG A 137 -8.22 2.65 -2.56
C ARG A 137 -9.41 2.22 -3.41
N ILE A 138 -10.08 1.15 -2.99
CA ILE A 138 -11.33 0.72 -3.61
C ILE A 138 -12.49 1.55 -3.09
N TYR A 139 -12.53 1.83 -1.79
CA TYR A 139 -13.50 2.77 -1.22
C TYR A 139 -13.37 4.17 -1.81
N ALA A 140 -12.15 4.61 -2.11
CA ALA A 140 -11.91 5.86 -2.80
C ALA A 140 -12.35 5.86 -4.28
N GLY A 141 -12.65 4.70 -4.87
CA GLY A 141 -12.97 4.55 -6.30
C GLY A 141 -11.76 4.59 -7.23
N TYR A 142 -10.54 4.43 -6.72
CA TYR A 142 -9.32 4.62 -7.51
C TYR A 142 -8.72 3.37 -8.12
N HIS A 143 -8.95 2.22 -7.51
CA HIS A 143 -8.30 0.98 -7.91
C HIS A 143 -9.26 -0.19 -8.02
N THR A 144 -8.94 -1.14 -8.89
CA THR A 144 -9.64 -2.43 -8.95
C THR A 144 -9.20 -3.36 -7.80
N ARG A 145 -10.03 -4.38 -7.49
CA ARG A 145 -9.68 -5.42 -6.51
C ARG A 145 -8.36 -6.12 -6.84
N SER A 146 -8.16 -6.45 -8.12
CA SER A 146 -6.92 -7.09 -8.58
C SER A 146 -5.69 -6.22 -8.33
N SER A 147 -5.79 -4.91 -8.60
CA SER A 147 -4.69 -3.96 -8.43
C SER A 147 -4.23 -3.82 -6.98
N VAL A 148 -5.16 -3.83 -6.01
CA VAL A 148 -4.78 -3.74 -4.59
C VAL A 148 -4.25 -5.05 -4.03
N VAL A 149 -4.82 -6.21 -4.42
CA VAL A 149 -4.38 -7.53 -3.93
C VAL A 149 -2.98 -7.86 -4.45
N GLN A 150 -2.77 -7.69 -5.76
CA GLN A 150 -1.47 -7.96 -6.36
C GLN A 150 -0.43 -6.91 -5.96
N GLY A 151 -0.85 -5.65 -5.81
CA GLY A 151 0.03 -4.61 -5.28
C GLY A 151 0.54 -4.95 -3.89
N GLN A 152 -0.33 -5.36 -2.96
CA GLN A 152 0.10 -5.75 -1.62
C GLN A 152 1.03 -6.96 -1.64
N THR A 153 0.69 -8.00 -2.40
CA THR A 153 1.52 -9.21 -2.54
C THR A 153 2.91 -8.87 -3.05
N MET A 154 2.99 -8.05 -4.10
CA MET A 154 4.25 -7.55 -4.65
C MET A 154 5.06 -6.77 -3.61
N GLY A 155 4.40 -5.87 -2.87
CA GLY A 155 5.03 -5.12 -1.78
C GLY A 155 5.62 -6.04 -0.71
N GLU A 156 4.86 -7.03 -0.26
CA GLU A 156 5.29 -8.00 0.76
C GLU A 156 6.55 -8.76 0.32
N GLN A 157 6.62 -9.18 -0.95
CA GLN A 157 7.80 -9.82 -1.52
C GLN A 157 9.03 -8.90 -1.53
N ILE A 158 8.86 -7.65 -1.95
CA ILE A 158 9.95 -6.65 -1.98
C ILE A 158 10.44 -6.35 -0.56
N GLY A 159 9.54 -6.11 0.38
CA GLY A 159 9.91 -5.82 1.77
C GLY A 159 10.63 -6.98 2.45
N ALA A 160 10.23 -8.23 2.17
CA ALA A 160 10.93 -9.41 2.65
C ALA A 160 12.34 -9.52 2.04
N TYR A 161 12.47 -9.31 0.72
CA TYR A 161 13.76 -9.33 0.04
C TYR A 161 14.71 -8.25 0.56
N VAL A 162 14.23 -7.02 0.72
CA VAL A 162 15.03 -5.89 1.25
C VAL A 162 15.49 -6.19 2.67
N PHE A 163 14.60 -6.64 3.56
CA PHE A 163 14.99 -6.98 4.93
C PHE A 163 16.06 -8.08 4.98
N GLN A 164 15.95 -9.07 4.08
CA GLN A 164 16.90 -10.17 4.01
C GLN A 164 18.24 -9.72 3.44
N THR A 165 18.31 -8.75 2.52
CA THR A 165 19.54 -8.48 1.75
C THR A 165 20.24 -7.17 2.08
N GLN A 166 19.54 -6.20 2.67
CA GLN A 166 20.06 -4.86 2.94
C GLN A 166 20.33 -4.64 4.43
N LEU A 167 21.31 -3.78 4.73
CA LEU A 167 21.61 -3.26 6.07
C LEU A 167 21.70 -4.37 7.14
N ARG A 168 22.48 -5.43 6.87
CA ARG A 168 22.73 -6.54 7.81
C ARG A 168 23.71 -6.13 8.91
#